data_AF-A0A450UJW4-F1
#
_entry.id   AF-A0A450UJW4-F1
#
_cell.length_a   1.000
_cell.length_b   1.000
_cell.length_c   1.000
_cell.angle_alpha   90.00
_cell.angle_beta   90.00
_cell.angle_gamma   90.00
#
_symmetry.space_group_name_H-M   'P 1'
#
loop_
_entity.id
_entity.type
_entity.pdbx_description
1 polymer ?
#
loop_
_entity_poly.entity_id
_entity_poly.type
_entity_poly.pdbx_seq_one_letter_code
_entity_poly.pdbx_strand_id
1 'polypeptide(L)'
;MTALFSNFDPDFASFLTRNASTDNPHYWPVARNFLLDERISLQRAESYRNHGAVAEHESMGKWIDGHNAYLEEEVFIPCDDSKPEPPENIHPEDPEVCPDTFRLPVLSSSLANTLTSDLIRVQKISSFEHALNESPETVLTLATGTLAKDQRASQELENLFQQFASVRNWQPVFAGIWEDLSDLFGEAPEGDSPGWADALRDRLGLYTYDPKQSGTPKKINPIHVLIFRYPIAAVPRLSSLGDRSRPLTVPCVLDGEFSHAFCPSPRESDTGHTMDLVGADSCDNLTREVLHPAMRLRAKHLFRVSSITRPIDPSAIREQRGLHLTYLRERFGRSEYGRHTDEDLL
;
A
#
# COMPACT_ATOMS: atom_id res chain seq x y z
N MET A 1 -14.16 -20.16 4.84
CA MET A 1 -13.06 -20.27 5.81
C MET A 1 -13.10 -19.03 6.67
N THR A 2 -12.70 -19.13 7.93
CA THR A 2 -12.62 -17.99 8.86
C THR A 2 -11.25 -17.32 8.74
N ALA A 3 -11.17 -16.02 9.03
CA ALA A 3 -9.91 -15.30 9.19
C ALA A 3 -9.00 -16.03 10.19
N LEU A 4 -7.70 -16.12 9.88
CA LEU A 4 -6.77 -16.95 10.63
C LEU A 4 -6.62 -16.45 12.08
N PHE A 5 -6.40 -15.15 12.28
CA PHE A 5 -6.19 -14.59 13.63
C PHE A 5 -7.42 -14.63 14.53
N SER A 6 -8.61 -14.86 13.97
CA SER A 6 -9.82 -15.09 14.77
C SER A 6 -9.79 -16.43 15.53
N ASN A 7 -8.94 -17.37 15.13
CA ASN A 7 -8.82 -18.70 15.73
C ASN A 7 -7.36 -19.16 15.98
N PHE A 8 -6.37 -18.35 15.61
CA PHE A 8 -4.94 -18.72 15.69
C PHE A 8 -4.43 -18.81 17.14
N ASP A 9 -4.90 -17.89 17.98
CA ASP A 9 -4.56 -17.80 19.39
C ASP A 9 -5.76 -17.22 20.16
N PRO A 10 -6.35 -17.95 21.12
CA PRO A 10 -7.58 -17.50 21.79
C PRO A 10 -7.42 -16.18 22.56
N ASP A 11 -6.25 -15.94 23.15
CA ASP A 11 -5.99 -14.73 23.94
C ASP A 11 -5.84 -13.53 23.00
N PHE A 12 -5.11 -13.71 21.90
CA PHE A 12 -4.97 -12.68 20.86
C PHE A 12 -6.30 -12.37 20.18
N ALA A 13 -7.10 -13.38 19.81
CA ALA A 13 -8.42 -13.19 19.21
C ALA A 13 -9.36 -12.41 20.16
N SER A 14 -9.31 -12.72 21.46
CA SER A 14 -10.05 -12.01 22.50
C SER A 14 -9.56 -10.57 22.63
N PHE A 15 -8.25 -10.33 22.57
CA PHE A 15 -7.66 -9.00 22.56
C PHE A 15 -8.12 -8.17 21.34
N LEU A 16 -8.09 -8.76 20.14
CA LEU A 16 -8.55 -8.09 18.93
C LEU A 16 -10.04 -7.74 19.03
N THR A 17 -10.87 -8.67 19.52
CA THR A 17 -12.33 -8.44 19.66
C THR A 17 -12.62 -7.31 20.65
N ARG A 18 -11.89 -7.23 21.77
CA ARG A 18 -12.03 -6.11 22.71
C ARG A 18 -11.64 -4.76 22.07
N ASN A 19 -10.57 -4.74 21.28
CA ASN A 19 -10.09 -3.52 20.63
C ASN A 19 -10.85 -3.15 19.35
N ALA A 20 -11.65 -4.07 18.80
CA ALA A 20 -12.54 -3.83 17.66
C ALA A 20 -13.81 -3.02 18.01
N SER A 21 -14.04 -2.70 19.29
CA SER A 21 -15.14 -1.84 19.71
C SER A 21 -14.96 -0.42 19.20
N THR A 22 -16.02 0.20 18.66
CA THR A 22 -16.03 1.60 18.22
C THR A 22 -15.78 2.59 19.35
N ASP A 23 -15.89 2.17 20.61
CA ASP A 23 -15.55 2.97 21.78
C ASP A 23 -14.03 3.25 21.88
N ASN A 24 -13.20 2.53 21.12
CA ASN A 24 -11.78 2.80 20.94
C ASN A 24 -11.54 3.47 19.57
N PRO A 25 -11.71 4.80 19.45
CA PRO A 25 -11.77 5.50 18.17
C PRO A 25 -10.46 5.42 17.36
N HIS A 26 -9.35 5.09 18.01
CA HIS A 26 -8.03 5.08 17.37
C HIS A 26 -7.65 3.73 16.75
N TYR A 27 -8.16 2.61 17.25
CA TYR A 27 -7.60 1.30 16.87
C TYR A 27 -8.65 0.27 16.43
N TRP A 28 -9.93 0.60 16.55
CA TRP A 28 -10.99 -0.30 16.14
C TRP A 28 -10.90 -0.75 14.67
N PRO A 29 -10.55 0.08 13.67
CA PRO A 29 -10.49 -0.38 12.29
C PRO A 29 -9.35 -1.39 12.10
N VAL A 30 -8.22 -1.15 12.79
CA VAL A 30 -7.04 -2.00 12.73
C VAL A 30 -7.36 -3.38 13.31
N ALA A 31 -7.93 -3.45 14.52
CA ALA A 31 -8.30 -4.72 15.13
C ALA A 31 -9.34 -5.49 14.29
N ARG A 32 -10.31 -4.79 13.70
CA ARG A 32 -11.29 -5.40 12.78
C ARG A 32 -10.65 -5.94 11.51
N ASN A 33 -9.64 -5.27 10.95
CA ASN A 33 -8.90 -5.78 9.80
C ASN A 33 -8.23 -7.12 10.12
N PHE A 34 -7.58 -7.25 11.29
CA PHE A 34 -6.95 -8.51 11.70
C PHE A 34 -7.98 -9.64 11.88
N LEU A 35 -9.17 -9.34 12.40
CA LEU A 35 -10.28 -10.30 12.54
C LEU A 35 -10.95 -10.65 11.20
N LEU A 36 -10.76 -9.83 10.17
CA LEU A 36 -11.37 -9.99 8.86
C LEU A 36 -10.43 -10.65 7.83
N ASP A 37 -9.12 -10.53 8.00
CA ASP A 37 -8.14 -10.95 7.01
C ASP A 37 -8.03 -12.49 6.89
N GLU A 38 -8.48 -13.00 5.76
CA GLU A 38 -8.50 -14.44 5.43
C GLU A 38 -7.25 -14.92 4.69
N ARG A 39 -6.27 -14.03 4.43
CA ARG A 39 -5.14 -14.31 3.51
C ARG A 39 -3.83 -14.65 4.21
N ILE A 40 -3.79 -14.47 5.52
CA ILE A 40 -2.61 -14.73 6.31
C ILE A 40 -2.37 -16.24 6.36
N SER A 41 -1.19 -16.67 5.93
CA SER A 41 -0.78 -18.07 6.02
C SER A 41 -0.39 -18.43 7.45
N LEU A 42 -0.45 -19.72 7.79
CA LEU A 42 -0.02 -20.20 9.11
C LEU A 42 1.44 -19.81 9.40
N GLN A 43 2.33 -19.97 8.41
CA GLN A 43 3.75 -19.63 8.54
C GLN A 43 3.96 -18.13 8.83
N ARG A 44 3.22 -17.24 8.14
CA ARG A 44 3.31 -15.79 8.41
C ARG A 44 2.77 -15.43 9.79
N ALA A 45 1.67 -16.08 10.22
CA ALA A 45 1.14 -15.89 11.56
C ALA A 45 2.10 -16.37 12.66
N GLU A 46 2.83 -17.47 12.42
CA GLU A 46 3.89 -17.96 13.32
C GLU A 46 5.09 -17.02 13.36
N SER A 47 5.57 -16.52 12.22
CA SER A 47 6.61 -15.48 12.20
C SER A 47 6.15 -14.23 12.95
N TYR A 48 4.93 -13.76 12.72
CA TYR A 48 4.33 -12.63 13.44
C TYR A 48 4.25 -12.87 14.97
N ARG A 49 3.94 -14.10 15.40
CA ARG A 49 3.97 -14.49 16.82
C ARG A 49 5.38 -14.46 17.40
N ASN A 50 6.38 -14.93 16.65
CA ASN A 50 7.78 -15.01 17.11
C ASN A 50 8.38 -13.63 17.40
N HIS A 51 7.85 -12.56 16.79
CA HIS A 51 8.22 -11.16 17.05
C HIS A 51 7.40 -10.53 18.20
N GLY A 52 6.72 -11.34 19.02
CA GLY A 52 5.98 -10.88 20.19
C GLY A 52 4.62 -10.25 19.88
N ALA A 53 4.29 -9.98 18.61
CA ALA A 53 3.03 -9.30 18.26
C ALA A 53 1.76 -10.07 18.66
N VAL A 54 1.86 -11.41 18.69
CA VAL A 54 0.79 -12.31 19.19
C VAL A 54 1.07 -12.80 20.61
N ALA A 55 2.31 -12.86 21.09
CA ALA A 55 2.61 -13.41 22.41
C ALA A 55 2.58 -12.36 23.54
N GLU A 56 2.86 -11.09 23.23
CA GLU A 56 3.09 -10.01 24.19
C GLU A 56 2.09 -8.86 24.03
N HIS A 57 0.88 -9.15 23.55
CA HIS A 57 -0.16 -8.17 23.21
C HIS A 57 -0.97 -7.63 24.42
N GLU A 58 -0.37 -7.55 25.60
CA GLU A 58 -1.07 -7.14 26.83
C GLU A 58 -1.69 -5.73 26.74
N SER A 59 -1.16 -4.90 25.85
CA SER A 59 -1.67 -3.56 25.55
C SER A 59 -1.53 -3.23 24.06
N MET A 60 -2.26 -2.21 23.60
CA MET A 60 -2.12 -1.67 22.24
C MET A 60 -0.68 -1.24 21.92
N GLY A 61 0.01 -0.61 22.88
CA GLY A 61 1.41 -0.19 22.68
C GLY A 61 2.32 -1.37 22.41
N LYS A 62 2.20 -2.44 23.21
CA LYS A 62 2.99 -3.66 23.00
C LYS A 62 2.67 -4.39 21.70
N TRP A 63 1.39 -4.39 21.30
CA TRP A 63 1.01 -4.94 20.01
C TRP A 63 1.62 -4.14 18.83
N ILE A 64 1.62 -2.80 18.92
CA ILE A 64 2.29 -1.93 17.95
C ILE A 64 3.80 -2.20 17.91
N ASP A 65 4.45 -2.29 19.08
CA ASP A 65 5.89 -2.58 19.17
C ASP A 65 6.23 -3.91 18.49
N GLY A 66 5.49 -4.98 18.80
CA GLY A 66 5.70 -6.29 18.18
C GLY A 66 5.38 -6.31 16.69
N HIS A 67 4.37 -5.55 16.25
CA HIS A 67 4.06 -5.42 14.83
C HIS A 67 5.18 -4.69 14.06
N ASN A 68 5.70 -3.60 14.62
CA ASN A 68 6.81 -2.87 14.01
C ASN A 68 8.10 -3.71 14.00
N ALA A 69 8.38 -4.47 15.06
CA ALA A 69 9.51 -5.40 15.08
C ALA A 69 9.39 -6.45 13.96
N TYR A 70 8.20 -7.04 13.76
CA TYR A 70 7.95 -7.94 12.62
C TYR A 70 8.16 -7.23 11.27
N LEU A 71 7.66 -6.01 11.09
CA LEU A 71 7.85 -5.28 9.85
C LEU A 71 9.33 -5.00 9.57
N GLU A 72 10.07 -4.53 10.57
CA GLU A 72 11.50 -4.21 10.47
C GLU A 72 12.35 -5.45 10.16
N GLU A 73 12.07 -6.59 10.77
CA GLU A 73 12.88 -7.80 10.64
C GLU A 73 12.49 -8.68 9.45
N GLU A 74 11.21 -8.74 9.08
CA GLU A 74 10.71 -9.72 8.10
C GLU A 74 10.19 -9.12 6.79
N VAL A 75 9.73 -7.86 6.82
CA VAL A 75 9.07 -7.21 5.66
C VAL A 75 9.96 -6.12 5.05
N PHE A 76 10.68 -5.37 5.86
CA PHE A 76 11.51 -4.25 5.46
C PHE A 76 12.95 -4.69 5.32
N ILE A 77 13.28 -5.28 4.17
CA ILE A 77 14.65 -5.73 3.89
C ILE A 77 15.61 -4.54 3.92
N PRO A 78 16.58 -4.48 4.85
CA PRO A 78 17.49 -3.35 4.95
C PRO A 78 18.38 -3.28 3.70
N CYS A 79 18.65 -2.06 3.24
CA CYS A 79 19.67 -1.86 2.22
C CYS A 79 21.05 -2.09 2.85
N ASP A 80 21.87 -2.94 2.24
CA ASP A 80 23.28 -3.14 2.62
C ASP A 80 24.18 -2.37 1.64
N ASP A 81 25.32 -1.87 2.11
CA ASP A 81 26.34 -1.17 1.33
C ASP A 81 26.83 -2.02 0.14
N SER A 82 26.70 -3.35 0.24
CA SER A 82 27.06 -4.29 -0.84
C SER A 82 26.05 -4.34 -1.98
N LYS A 83 24.81 -3.87 -1.79
CA LYS A 83 23.72 -3.93 -2.78
C LYS A 83 23.00 -2.57 -2.84
N PRO A 84 23.40 -1.65 -3.74
CA PRO A 84 22.85 -0.29 -3.79
C PRO A 84 21.44 -0.19 -4.39
N GLU A 85 20.86 -1.29 -4.89
CA GLU A 85 19.55 -1.29 -5.52
C GLU A 85 18.81 -2.61 -5.25
N PRO A 86 17.46 -2.59 -5.20
CA PRO A 86 16.66 -3.81 -5.19
C PRO A 86 16.98 -4.70 -6.40
N PRO A 87 17.17 -6.02 -6.22
CA PRO A 87 17.54 -6.92 -7.30
C PRO A 87 16.38 -7.13 -8.28
N GLU A 88 16.69 -7.26 -9.57
CA GLU A 88 15.69 -7.57 -10.60
C GLU A 88 15.18 -9.03 -10.53
N ASN A 89 15.94 -9.91 -9.88
CA ASN A 89 15.59 -11.31 -9.67
C ASN A 89 15.78 -11.67 -8.18
N ILE A 90 14.72 -12.10 -7.53
CA ILE A 90 14.62 -12.36 -6.09
C ILE A 90 14.49 -13.86 -5.88
N HIS A 91 15.29 -14.42 -4.98
CA HIS A 91 15.13 -15.80 -4.52
C HIS A 91 14.18 -15.84 -3.32
N PRO A 92 13.03 -16.55 -3.39
CA PRO A 92 12.04 -16.54 -2.29
C PRO A 92 12.57 -17.11 -0.96
N GLU A 93 13.60 -17.95 -1.02
CA GLU A 93 14.24 -18.57 0.14
C GLU A 93 15.36 -17.71 0.75
N ASP A 94 15.70 -16.58 0.11
CA ASP A 94 16.74 -15.67 0.59
C ASP A 94 16.10 -14.52 1.39
N PRO A 95 16.11 -14.58 2.73
CA PRO A 95 15.48 -13.57 3.57
C PRO A 95 16.20 -12.21 3.51
N GLU A 96 17.43 -12.12 2.99
CA GLU A 96 18.17 -10.86 2.85
C GLU A 96 17.73 -10.04 1.62
N VAL A 97 16.92 -10.62 0.74
CA VAL A 97 16.45 -9.96 -0.49
C VAL A 97 14.95 -10.14 -0.75
N CYS A 98 14.31 -11.12 -0.10
CA CYS A 98 12.89 -11.41 -0.26
C CYS A 98 12.11 -11.12 1.04
N PRO A 99 11.29 -10.05 1.06
CA PRO A 99 10.32 -9.81 2.13
C PRO A 99 9.42 -11.03 2.37
N ASP A 100 9.03 -11.27 3.62
CA ASP A 100 8.12 -12.35 4.03
C ASP A 100 6.82 -12.37 3.21
N THR A 101 6.32 -11.19 2.82
CA THR A 101 5.20 -10.98 1.88
C THR A 101 5.31 -11.80 0.59
N PHE A 102 6.52 -12.02 0.07
CA PHE A 102 6.76 -12.70 -1.21
C PHE A 102 7.42 -14.08 -1.06
N ARG A 103 7.78 -14.51 0.14
CA ARG A 103 8.44 -15.84 0.34
C ARG A 103 7.49 -16.99 0.02
N LEU A 104 6.19 -16.81 0.26
CA LEU A 104 5.11 -17.73 -0.09
C LEU A 104 4.11 -17.05 -1.04
N PRO A 105 4.46 -16.86 -2.33
CA PRO A 105 3.66 -16.04 -3.21
C PRO A 105 2.30 -16.70 -3.51
N VAL A 106 1.22 -16.11 -3.02
CA VAL A 106 -0.14 -16.36 -3.52
C VAL A 106 -0.37 -15.41 -4.68
N LEU A 107 -0.01 -15.86 -5.89
CA LEU A 107 -0.05 -14.99 -7.07
C LEU A 107 -1.47 -14.54 -7.39
N SER A 108 -1.62 -13.25 -7.69
CA SER A 108 -2.78 -12.72 -8.42
C SER A 108 -2.84 -13.37 -9.81
N SER A 109 -3.60 -14.45 -9.95
CA SER A 109 -3.56 -15.30 -11.15
C SER A 109 -3.95 -14.57 -12.45
N SER A 110 -4.79 -13.53 -12.36
CA SER A 110 -5.25 -12.73 -13.51
C SER A 110 -4.26 -11.63 -13.91
N LEU A 111 -3.66 -10.92 -12.95
CA LEU A 111 -2.76 -9.80 -13.23
C LEU A 111 -1.31 -10.24 -13.41
N ALA A 112 -0.85 -11.25 -12.67
CA ALA A 112 0.55 -11.68 -12.70
C ALA A 112 1.01 -12.11 -14.10
N ASN A 113 0.08 -12.53 -14.97
CA ASN A 113 0.34 -12.98 -16.34
C ASN A 113 0.05 -11.91 -17.42
N THR A 114 -0.53 -10.77 -17.02
CA THR A 114 -0.90 -9.69 -17.93
C THR A 114 0.19 -8.62 -17.94
N LEU A 115 1.37 -9.00 -18.44
CA LEU A 115 2.59 -8.18 -18.33
C LEU A 115 2.51 -6.78 -18.98
N THR A 116 1.52 -6.56 -19.86
CA THR A 116 1.29 -5.29 -20.56
C THR A 116 0.40 -4.32 -19.81
N SER A 117 -0.33 -4.77 -18.78
CA SER A 117 -1.09 -3.85 -17.93
C SER A 117 -0.16 -2.98 -17.10
N ASP A 118 -0.58 -1.75 -16.86
CA ASP A 118 0.20 -0.77 -16.13
C ASP A 118 -0.23 -0.69 -14.67
N LEU A 119 0.77 -0.48 -13.81
CA LEU A 119 0.60 -0.16 -12.41
C LEU A 119 0.79 1.35 -12.22
N ILE A 120 0.07 1.93 -11.27
CA ILE A 120 0.23 3.31 -10.84
C ILE A 120 0.68 3.37 -9.39
N ARG A 121 1.71 4.18 -9.12
CA ARG A 121 2.28 4.39 -7.78
C ARG A 121 2.40 5.87 -7.48
N VAL A 122 2.05 6.25 -6.25
CA VAL A 122 2.25 7.60 -5.71
C VAL A 122 3.47 7.59 -4.78
N GLN A 123 4.34 8.58 -4.92
CA GLN A 123 5.52 8.76 -4.07
C GLN A 123 5.56 10.20 -3.53
N LYS A 124 5.53 10.36 -2.20
CA LYS A 124 5.74 11.67 -1.56
C LYS A 124 7.14 12.20 -1.88
N ILE A 125 7.22 13.49 -2.20
CA ILE A 125 8.50 14.17 -2.42
C ILE A 125 9.26 14.36 -1.10
N SER A 126 8.56 14.56 0.03
CA SER A 126 9.21 14.66 1.34
C SER A 126 10.00 13.41 1.74
N SER A 127 9.73 12.24 1.14
CA SER A 127 10.56 11.06 1.36
C SER A 127 12.00 11.23 0.85
N PHE A 128 12.23 12.05 -0.17
CA PHE A 128 13.58 12.36 -0.65
C PHE A 128 14.32 13.31 0.30
N GLU A 129 13.61 14.26 0.90
CA GLU A 129 14.14 15.14 1.94
C GLU A 129 14.60 14.32 3.16
N HIS A 130 13.74 13.42 3.65
CA HIS A 130 14.08 12.58 4.80
C HIS A 130 15.24 11.61 4.54
N ALA A 131 15.34 11.06 3.33
CA ALA A 131 16.34 10.04 3.02
C ALA A 131 17.68 10.60 2.50
N LEU A 132 17.63 11.69 1.74
CA LEU A 132 18.79 12.24 1.02
C LEU A 132 19.09 13.70 1.38
N ASN A 133 18.30 14.32 2.26
CA ASN A 133 18.37 15.76 2.56
C ASN A 133 18.19 16.63 1.29
N GLU A 134 17.40 16.14 0.34
CA GLU A 134 17.11 16.82 -0.92
C GLU A 134 15.85 17.69 -0.80
N SER A 135 15.97 18.96 -1.17
CA SER A 135 14.85 19.92 -1.05
C SER A 135 13.67 19.54 -1.96
N PRO A 136 12.41 19.63 -1.48
CA PRO A 136 11.24 19.36 -2.31
C PRO A 136 11.20 20.15 -3.62
N GLU A 137 11.67 21.41 -3.61
CA GLU A 137 11.74 22.29 -4.79
C GLU A 137 12.69 21.76 -5.86
N THR A 138 13.82 21.18 -5.45
CA THR A 138 14.79 20.58 -6.38
C THR A 138 14.18 19.35 -7.04
N VAL A 139 13.58 18.45 -6.26
CA VAL A 139 12.90 17.26 -6.79
C VAL A 139 11.77 17.64 -7.75
N LEU A 140 10.95 18.62 -7.38
CA LEU A 140 9.87 19.14 -8.24
C LEU A 140 10.38 19.71 -9.55
N THR A 141 11.48 20.47 -9.51
CA THR A 141 12.09 21.09 -10.68
C THR A 141 12.62 20.01 -11.64
N LEU A 142 13.35 19.02 -11.10
CA LEU A 142 13.86 17.89 -11.89
C LEU A 142 12.74 17.05 -12.51
N ALA A 143 11.69 16.78 -11.75
CA ALA A 143 10.54 16.02 -12.22
C ALA A 143 9.74 16.78 -13.29
N THR A 144 9.53 18.08 -13.11
CA THR A 144 8.85 18.93 -14.10
C THR A 144 9.67 19.05 -15.38
N GLY A 145 10.99 19.26 -15.27
CA GLY A 145 11.90 19.27 -16.43
C GLY A 145 11.90 17.94 -17.18
N THR A 146 11.90 16.82 -16.45
CA THR A 146 11.80 15.47 -17.04
C THR A 146 10.51 15.31 -17.85
N LEU A 147 9.35 15.72 -17.30
CA LEU A 147 8.07 15.68 -18.02
C LEU A 147 8.04 16.63 -19.23
N ALA A 148 8.76 17.75 -19.16
CA ALA A 148 8.98 18.67 -20.28
C ALA A 148 10.02 18.15 -21.31
N LYS A 149 10.51 16.92 -21.15
CA LYS A 149 11.51 16.26 -22.01
C LYS A 149 12.89 16.95 -21.99
N ASP A 150 13.25 17.60 -20.89
CA ASP A 150 14.61 18.06 -20.65
C ASP A 150 15.52 16.87 -20.31
N GLN A 151 16.50 16.61 -21.17
CA GLN A 151 17.43 15.49 -21.04
C GLN A 151 18.34 15.61 -19.80
N ARG A 152 18.75 16.84 -19.45
CA ARG A 152 19.60 17.09 -18.28
C ARG A 152 18.80 16.83 -17.02
N ALA A 153 17.60 17.37 -16.92
CA ALA A 153 16.70 17.12 -15.79
C ALA A 153 16.39 15.62 -15.64
N SER A 154 16.18 14.91 -16.76
CA SER A 154 15.95 13.47 -16.76
C SER A 154 17.14 12.68 -16.21
N GLN A 155 18.37 13.04 -16.59
CA GLN A 155 19.59 12.39 -16.10
C GLN A 155 19.84 12.69 -14.61
N GLU A 156 19.65 13.93 -14.19
CA GLU A 156 19.80 14.34 -12.79
C GLU A 156 18.73 13.67 -11.90
N LEU A 157 17.48 13.56 -12.39
CA LEU A 157 16.41 12.84 -11.68
C LEU A 157 16.69 11.34 -11.59
N GLU A 158 17.20 10.73 -12.66
CA GLU A 158 17.58 9.31 -12.66
C GLU A 158 18.69 9.03 -11.63
N ASN A 159 19.68 9.94 -11.53
CA ASN A 159 20.74 9.85 -10.52
C ASN A 159 20.19 10.04 -9.09
N LEU A 160 19.21 10.93 -8.91
CA LEU A 160 18.53 11.10 -7.63
C LEU A 160 17.78 9.82 -7.24
N PHE A 161 17.03 9.21 -8.16
CA PHE A 161 16.34 7.94 -7.90
C PHE A 161 17.28 6.78 -7.62
N GLN A 162 18.47 6.78 -8.24
CA GLN A 162 19.53 5.83 -7.94
C GLN A 162 20.00 5.94 -6.49
N GLN A 163 20.35 7.16 -6.04
CA GLN A 163 20.76 7.41 -4.65
C GLN A 163 19.64 7.09 -3.67
N PHE A 164 18.40 7.38 -4.06
CA PHE A 164 17.26 7.10 -3.20
C PHE A 164 16.99 5.60 -3.03
N ALA A 165 17.28 4.80 -4.04
CA ALA A 165 17.17 3.34 -3.95
C ALA A 165 18.23 2.72 -3.03
N SER A 166 19.41 3.35 -2.92
CA SER A 166 20.52 2.84 -2.10
C SER A 166 20.44 3.16 -0.62
N VAL A 167 19.43 3.91 -0.18
CA VAL A 167 19.26 4.32 1.23
C VAL A 167 17.91 3.91 1.81
N ARG A 168 17.09 3.17 1.07
CA ARG A 168 15.77 2.73 1.52
C ARG A 168 15.68 1.23 1.62
N ASN A 169 14.94 0.79 2.63
CA ASN A 169 14.57 -0.61 2.79
C ASN A 169 13.73 -1.08 1.60
N TRP A 170 13.93 -2.33 1.20
CA TRP A 170 13.23 -2.96 0.08
C TRP A 170 11.93 -3.61 0.55
N GLN A 171 11.03 -2.78 1.07
CA GLN A 171 9.70 -3.21 1.49
C GLN A 171 8.76 -3.48 0.29
N PRO A 172 7.69 -4.27 0.48
CA PRO A 172 6.61 -4.40 -0.49
C PRO A 172 6.08 -3.02 -0.91
N VAL A 173 5.85 -2.88 -2.22
CA VAL A 173 5.39 -1.64 -2.83
C VAL A 173 3.93 -1.77 -3.20
N PHE A 174 3.12 -0.89 -2.61
CA PHE A 174 1.74 -0.68 -2.99
C PHE A 174 1.63 -0.04 -4.38
N ALA A 175 0.74 -0.58 -5.21
CA ALA A 175 0.34 0.00 -6.47
C ALA A 175 -1.14 -0.24 -6.78
N GLY A 176 -1.77 0.77 -7.41
CA GLY A 176 -3.08 0.62 -8.02
C GLY A 176 -2.98 0.12 -9.46
N ILE A 177 -4.10 -0.39 -9.99
CA ILE A 177 -4.20 -0.82 -11.38
C ILE A 177 -4.59 0.37 -12.26
N TRP A 178 -3.83 0.63 -13.33
CA TRP A 178 -4.02 1.82 -14.18
C TRP A 178 -5.43 1.91 -14.76
N GLU A 179 -5.98 0.79 -15.22
CA GLU A 179 -7.30 0.73 -15.85
C GLU A 179 -8.40 1.29 -14.95
N ASP A 180 -8.29 1.09 -13.63
CA ASP A 180 -9.28 1.57 -12.68
C ASP A 180 -9.18 3.08 -12.44
N LEU A 181 -8.02 3.70 -12.69
CA LEU A 181 -7.74 5.10 -12.36
C LEU A 181 -7.53 5.99 -13.58
N SER A 182 -7.58 5.39 -14.78
CA SER A 182 -7.27 6.06 -16.05
C SER A 182 -8.24 7.20 -16.37
N ASP A 183 -9.46 7.16 -15.85
CA ASP A 183 -10.49 8.20 -15.98
C ASP A 183 -10.10 9.53 -15.32
N LEU A 184 -9.16 9.52 -14.36
CA LEU A 184 -8.66 10.73 -13.72
C LEU A 184 -7.74 11.56 -14.64
N PHE A 185 -7.23 10.97 -15.72
CA PHE A 185 -6.16 11.53 -16.54
C PHE A 185 -6.57 11.70 -17.99
N GLY A 186 -6.15 12.83 -18.58
CA GLY A 186 -6.26 13.04 -20.02
C GLY A 186 -5.07 12.43 -20.77
N GLU A 187 -5.15 12.46 -22.11
CA GLU A 187 -4.01 12.11 -22.97
C GLU A 187 -2.78 12.98 -22.67
N ALA A 188 -3.01 14.24 -22.33
CA ALA A 188 -2.00 15.23 -21.93
C ALA A 188 -2.37 15.87 -20.57
N PRO A 189 -1.42 16.45 -19.83
CA PRO A 189 -1.67 17.04 -18.51
C PRO A 189 -2.80 18.08 -18.49
N GLU A 190 -2.99 18.83 -19.58
CA GLU A 190 -4.06 19.83 -19.70
C GLU A 190 -5.47 19.22 -19.74
N GLY A 191 -5.56 17.92 -20.03
CA GLY A 191 -6.81 17.15 -20.05
C GLY A 191 -7.08 16.36 -18.78
N ASP A 192 -6.20 16.41 -17.78
CA ASP A 192 -6.45 15.73 -16.50
C ASP A 192 -7.65 16.36 -15.77
N SER A 193 -8.41 15.54 -15.04
CA SER A 193 -9.58 16.01 -14.30
C SER A 193 -9.18 17.06 -13.23
N PRO A 194 -9.93 18.16 -13.04
CA PRO A 194 -9.63 19.12 -11.98
C PRO A 194 -9.56 18.44 -10.60
N GLY A 195 -8.47 18.65 -9.87
CA GLY A 195 -8.28 18.03 -8.55
C GLY A 195 -7.95 16.53 -8.59
N TRP A 196 -7.53 15.98 -9.74
CA TRP A 196 -7.21 14.56 -9.89
C TRP A 196 -6.23 14.02 -8.84
N ALA A 197 -5.32 14.84 -8.31
CA ALA A 197 -4.34 14.38 -7.32
C ALA A 197 -5.00 14.05 -5.97
N ASP A 198 -5.97 14.87 -5.55
CA ASP A 198 -6.78 14.58 -4.36
C ASP A 198 -7.70 13.37 -4.60
N ALA A 199 -8.29 13.27 -5.79
CA ALA A 199 -9.13 12.13 -6.18
C ALA A 199 -8.34 10.81 -6.26
N LEU A 200 -7.14 10.83 -6.84
CA LEU A 200 -6.24 9.69 -6.89
C LEU A 200 -5.87 9.22 -5.48
N ARG A 201 -5.55 10.17 -4.59
CA ARG A 201 -5.25 9.91 -3.18
C ARG A 201 -6.43 9.25 -2.47
N ASP A 202 -7.65 9.74 -2.71
CA ASP A 202 -8.86 9.18 -2.12
C ASP A 202 -9.16 7.77 -2.65
N ARG A 203 -9.16 7.59 -3.98
CA ARG A 203 -9.44 6.31 -4.62
C ARG A 203 -8.41 5.23 -4.28
N LEU A 204 -7.15 5.61 -4.07
CA LEU A 204 -6.10 4.70 -3.61
C LEU A 204 -6.10 4.48 -2.09
N GLY A 205 -7.04 5.05 -1.33
CA GLY A 205 -7.11 4.86 0.12
C GLY A 205 -5.90 5.39 0.88
N LEU A 206 -5.18 6.38 0.34
CA LEU A 206 -3.91 6.89 0.87
C LEU A 206 -4.14 7.82 2.08
N TYR A 207 -4.66 7.27 3.18
CA TYR A 207 -5.05 8.01 4.37
C TYR A 207 -3.92 8.79 5.03
N THR A 208 -2.69 8.28 4.97
CA THR A 208 -1.49 8.97 5.50
C THR A 208 -1.02 10.12 4.59
N TYR A 209 -1.67 10.33 3.45
CA TYR A 209 -1.46 11.47 2.56
C TYR A 209 -2.50 12.56 2.88
N ASP A 210 -2.61 12.90 4.17
CA ASP A 210 -3.42 14.01 4.67
C ASP A 210 -2.55 15.27 4.86
N PRO A 211 -2.79 16.34 4.09
CA PRO A 211 -2.13 17.65 4.29
C PRO A 211 -2.19 18.21 5.72
N LYS A 212 -3.14 17.79 6.57
CA LYS A 212 -3.16 18.16 8.00
C LYS A 212 -2.02 17.55 8.80
N GLN A 213 -1.53 16.36 8.44
CA GLN A 213 -0.41 15.71 9.13
C GLN A 213 0.92 16.43 8.87
N SER A 214 1.05 17.06 7.70
CA SER A 214 2.25 17.80 7.29
C SER A 214 2.23 19.28 7.73
N GLY A 215 1.16 19.73 8.41
CA GLY A 215 0.90 21.13 8.72
C GLY A 215 0.70 21.41 10.21
N THR A 216 0.42 22.68 10.52
CA THR A 216 -0.17 23.02 11.84
C THR A 216 -1.69 23.08 11.68
N PRO A 217 -2.49 22.97 12.76
CA PRO A 217 -3.94 23.14 12.67
C PRO A 217 -4.40 24.45 11.99
N LYS A 218 -3.50 25.46 11.90
CA LYS A 218 -3.75 26.77 11.29
C LYS A 218 -3.18 26.93 9.88
N LYS A 219 -2.34 25.99 9.41
CA LYS A 219 -1.71 26.04 8.08
C LYS A 219 -1.61 24.64 7.50
N ILE A 220 -2.45 24.37 6.50
CA ILE A 220 -2.39 23.17 5.68
C ILE A 220 -1.19 23.32 4.74
N ASN A 221 -0.28 22.34 4.76
CA ASN A 221 0.85 22.28 3.82
C ASN A 221 0.52 21.24 2.76
N PRO A 222 0.50 21.61 1.46
CA PRO A 222 0.32 20.64 0.39
C PRO A 222 1.36 19.52 0.44
N ILE A 223 0.93 18.30 0.09
CA ILE A 223 1.84 17.17 -0.07
C ILE A 223 2.18 17.04 -1.54
N HIS A 224 3.41 17.40 -1.91
CA HIS A 224 3.90 17.22 -3.26
C HIS A 224 4.19 15.75 -3.55
N VAL A 225 3.73 15.26 -4.70
CA VAL A 225 3.82 13.85 -5.08
C VAL A 225 4.31 13.68 -6.51
N LEU A 226 5.06 12.60 -6.71
CA LEU A 226 5.42 12.05 -8.01
C LEU A 226 4.50 10.86 -8.30
N ILE A 227 3.95 10.80 -9.50
CA ILE A 227 3.11 9.69 -9.97
C ILE A 227 3.91 8.90 -10.99
N PHE A 228 4.06 7.61 -10.73
CA PHE A 228 4.73 6.68 -11.63
C PHE A 228 3.71 5.77 -12.29
N ARG A 229 3.86 5.57 -13.60
CA ARG A 229 3.13 4.59 -14.38
C ARG A 229 4.13 3.67 -15.07
N TYR A 230 4.02 2.37 -14.85
CA TYR A 230 4.94 1.39 -15.40
C TYR A 230 4.25 0.05 -15.63
N PRO A 231 4.68 -0.72 -16.65
CA PRO A 231 4.09 -2.02 -16.94
C PRO A 231 4.45 -3.01 -15.84
N ILE A 232 3.57 -3.99 -15.61
CA ILE A 232 3.84 -5.14 -14.75
C ILE A 232 5.15 -5.82 -15.14
N ALA A 233 5.51 -5.85 -16.44
CA ALA A 233 6.78 -6.37 -16.92
C ALA A 233 8.03 -5.77 -16.25
N ALA A 234 7.95 -4.53 -15.75
CA ALA A 234 9.04 -3.82 -15.08
C ALA A 234 9.24 -4.24 -13.60
N VAL A 235 8.27 -4.96 -13.03
CA VAL A 235 8.36 -5.50 -11.67
C VAL A 235 9.47 -6.57 -11.60
N PRO A 236 10.25 -6.64 -10.50
CA PRO A 236 11.22 -7.71 -10.28
C PRO A 236 10.60 -9.11 -10.36
N ARG A 237 11.41 -10.09 -10.75
CA ARG A 237 10.99 -11.49 -10.86
C ARG A 237 11.29 -12.24 -9.57
N LEU A 238 10.46 -13.25 -9.27
CA LEU A 238 10.84 -14.30 -8.34
C LEU A 238 11.43 -15.46 -9.15
N SER A 239 12.57 -15.99 -8.72
CA SER A 239 13.26 -17.09 -9.42
C SER A 239 12.47 -18.39 -9.45
N SER A 240 11.50 -18.56 -8.54
CA SER A 240 10.55 -19.68 -8.54
C SER A 240 9.45 -19.55 -9.59
N LEU A 241 9.29 -18.38 -10.22
CA LEU A 241 8.28 -18.10 -11.22
C LEU A 241 8.87 -18.13 -12.63
N GLY A 242 8.06 -18.51 -13.62
CA GLY A 242 8.46 -18.41 -15.02
C GLY A 242 8.55 -16.96 -15.49
N ASP A 243 9.28 -16.73 -16.59
CA ASP A 243 9.53 -15.39 -17.17
C ASP A 243 8.27 -14.56 -17.47
N ARG A 244 7.14 -15.25 -17.65
CA ARG A 244 5.84 -14.69 -18.00
C ARG A 244 5.00 -14.24 -16.80
N SER A 245 5.51 -14.44 -15.59
CA SER A 245 4.77 -14.11 -14.36
C SER A 245 5.53 -13.09 -13.52
N ARG A 246 4.79 -12.33 -12.72
CA ARG A 246 5.34 -11.40 -11.73
C ARG A 246 4.75 -11.67 -10.34
N PRO A 247 5.54 -11.44 -9.28
CA PRO A 247 5.16 -11.67 -7.89
C PRO A 247 4.18 -10.59 -7.37
N LEU A 248 3.02 -10.46 -8.01
CA LEU A 248 1.95 -9.59 -7.55
C LEU A 248 1.12 -10.35 -6.51
N THR A 249 0.95 -9.76 -5.32
CA THR A 249 0.14 -10.34 -4.25
C THR A 249 -0.94 -9.37 -3.78
N VAL A 250 -1.98 -9.91 -3.16
CA VAL A 250 -3.03 -9.13 -2.50
C VAL A 250 -2.50 -8.65 -1.15
N PRO A 251 -2.58 -7.34 -0.83
CA PRO A 251 -2.16 -6.84 0.48
C PRO A 251 -2.95 -7.50 1.63
N CYS A 252 -2.26 -7.73 2.75
CA CYS A 252 -2.84 -8.18 4.00
C CYS A 252 -2.38 -7.28 5.17
N VAL A 253 -2.96 -7.47 6.36
CA VAL A 253 -2.64 -6.69 7.57
C VAL A 253 -1.19 -6.78 8.06
N LEU A 254 -0.40 -7.70 7.49
CA LEU A 254 1.01 -7.90 7.85
C LEU A 254 1.98 -7.25 6.86
N ASP A 255 1.51 -6.60 5.80
CA ASP A 255 2.41 -6.09 4.74
C ASP A 255 2.83 -4.62 4.90
N GLY A 256 2.36 -3.95 5.94
CA GLY A 256 2.72 -2.57 6.22
C GLY A 256 2.15 -2.08 7.55
N GLU A 257 2.39 -0.81 7.85
CA GLU A 257 1.94 -0.17 9.07
C GLU A 257 0.41 -0.21 9.23
N PHE A 258 -0.04 -0.11 10.47
CA PHE A 258 -1.47 0.00 10.79
C PHE A 258 -2.13 1.17 10.07
N SER A 259 -3.17 0.85 9.29
CA SER A 259 -3.95 1.83 8.53
C SER A 259 -5.42 1.73 8.85
N HIS A 260 -6.05 2.88 9.07
CA HIS A 260 -7.49 2.99 9.31
C HIS A 260 -8.31 2.86 8.03
N ALA A 261 -7.67 3.11 6.88
CA ALA A 261 -8.29 3.02 5.56
C ALA A 261 -8.00 1.70 4.85
N PHE A 262 -7.21 0.81 5.45
CA PHE A 262 -7.05 -0.53 4.92
C PHE A 262 -8.30 -1.38 5.22
N CYS A 263 -8.73 -2.16 4.25
CA CYS A 263 -9.76 -3.19 4.40
C CYS A 263 -9.28 -4.42 3.62
N PRO A 264 -9.04 -5.57 4.26
CA PRO A 264 -8.62 -6.75 3.52
C PRO A 264 -9.71 -7.16 2.52
N SER A 265 -9.31 -7.66 1.35
CA SER A 265 -10.23 -8.23 0.37
C SER A 265 -10.52 -9.71 0.67
N PRO A 266 -11.75 -10.20 0.43
CA PRO A 266 -12.10 -11.61 0.63
C PRO A 266 -11.15 -12.52 -0.13
N ARG A 267 -10.82 -13.70 0.41
CA ARG A 267 -9.84 -14.64 -0.19
C ARG A 267 -10.10 -15.03 -1.64
N GLU A 268 -11.36 -14.99 -2.08
CA GLU A 268 -11.77 -15.31 -3.46
C GLU A 268 -11.30 -14.25 -4.48
N SER A 269 -11.00 -13.04 -4.01
CA SER A 269 -10.47 -11.98 -4.85
C SER A 269 -9.05 -12.31 -5.35
N ASP A 270 -8.73 -11.92 -6.57
CA ASP A 270 -7.39 -12.01 -7.14
C ASP A 270 -6.56 -10.73 -6.91
N THR A 271 -7.19 -9.64 -6.50
CA THR A 271 -6.56 -8.37 -6.10
C THR A 271 -7.03 -7.93 -4.72
N GLY A 272 -6.33 -6.95 -4.12
CA GLY A 272 -6.94 -6.15 -3.06
C GLY A 272 -7.85 -5.10 -3.66
N HIS A 273 -8.55 -4.36 -2.81
CA HIS A 273 -9.40 -3.24 -3.19
C HIS A 273 -9.23 -2.15 -2.14
N THR A 274 -8.87 -0.95 -2.59
CA THR A 274 -8.69 0.20 -1.70
C THR A 274 -10.03 0.71 -1.21
N MET A 275 -10.07 1.16 0.03
CA MET A 275 -11.20 1.93 0.55
C MET A 275 -11.11 3.36 0.02
N ASP A 276 -12.10 3.76 -0.79
CA ASP A 276 -12.20 5.15 -1.24
C ASP A 276 -12.47 6.07 -0.04
N LEU A 277 -11.63 7.08 0.17
CA LEU A 277 -11.72 8.00 1.30
C LEU A 277 -12.91 8.97 1.23
N VAL A 278 -13.53 9.14 0.06
CA VAL A 278 -14.77 9.93 -0.13
C VAL A 278 -15.96 9.08 -0.52
N GLY A 279 -15.75 7.78 -0.74
CA GLY A 279 -16.76 6.81 -1.11
C GLY A 279 -16.82 6.56 -2.60
N ALA A 280 -16.85 5.28 -2.97
CA ALA A 280 -17.00 4.89 -4.35
C ALA A 280 -18.45 5.06 -4.80
N ASP A 281 -18.66 5.50 -6.04
CA ASP A 281 -20.01 5.70 -6.58
C ASP A 281 -20.81 4.40 -6.73
N SER A 282 -20.12 3.25 -6.84
CA SER A 282 -20.72 1.93 -6.99
C SER A 282 -19.74 0.79 -6.66
N CYS A 283 -20.26 -0.42 -6.47
CA CYS A 283 -19.49 -1.66 -6.27
C CYS A 283 -18.51 -1.97 -7.41
N ASP A 284 -18.87 -1.56 -8.64
CA ASP A 284 -18.04 -1.80 -9.83
C ASP A 284 -16.81 -0.89 -9.85
N ASN A 285 -16.87 0.27 -9.18
CA ASN A 285 -15.82 1.30 -9.15
C ASN A 285 -14.78 1.11 -8.04
N LEU A 286 -14.80 -0.02 -7.32
CA LEU A 286 -13.74 -0.35 -6.37
C LEU A 286 -12.38 -0.40 -7.09
N THR A 287 -11.41 0.35 -6.58
CA THR A 287 -10.08 0.45 -7.18
C THR A 287 -9.24 -0.73 -6.72
N ARG A 288 -8.72 -1.51 -7.67
CA ARG A 288 -7.89 -2.67 -7.37
C ARG A 288 -6.49 -2.25 -6.95
N GLU A 289 -5.95 -2.98 -5.99
CA GLU A 289 -4.59 -2.80 -5.46
C GLU A 289 -3.82 -4.13 -5.44
N VAL A 290 -2.50 -4.02 -5.55
CA VAL A 290 -1.56 -5.12 -5.39
C VAL A 290 -0.31 -4.65 -4.65
N LEU A 291 0.42 -5.60 -4.09
CA LEU A 291 1.81 -5.40 -3.70
C LEU A 291 2.74 -6.07 -4.69
N HIS A 292 3.91 -5.46 -4.89
CA HIS A 292 5.02 -6.06 -5.62
C HIS A 292 6.36 -5.79 -4.92
N PRO A 293 7.43 -6.56 -5.18
CA PRO A 293 8.73 -6.31 -4.57
C PRO A 293 9.27 -4.92 -4.90
N ALA A 294 10.10 -4.37 -4.02
CA ALA A 294 10.73 -3.09 -4.26
C ALA A 294 11.47 -3.07 -5.60
N MET A 295 11.35 -1.94 -6.29
CA MET A 295 12.08 -1.67 -7.53
C MET A 295 12.58 -0.24 -7.52
N ARG A 296 13.70 -0.01 -8.20
CA ARG A 296 14.19 1.34 -8.40
C ARG A 296 13.21 2.17 -9.23
N LEU A 297 12.89 3.37 -8.75
CA LEU A 297 12.14 4.36 -9.53
C LEU A 297 12.99 4.82 -10.72
N ARG A 298 12.37 5.00 -11.88
CA ARG A 298 13.06 5.40 -13.12
C ARG A 298 12.43 6.66 -13.66
N ALA A 299 13.24 7.59 -14.17
CA ALA A 299 12.75 8.82 -14.79
C ALA A 299 11.78 8.52 -15.95
N LYS A 300 12.05 7.46 -16.73
CA LYS A 300 11.17 6.99 -17.81
C LYS A 300 9.77 6.51 -17.37
N HIS A 301 9.57 6.22 -16.09
CA HIS A 301 8.27 5.81 -15.54
C HIS A 301 7.52 6.98 -14.88
N LEU A 302 8.13 8.16 -14.78
CA LEU A 302 7.47 9.35 -14.26
C LEU A 302 6.34 9.75 -15.21
N PHE A 303 5.12 9.84 -14.67
CA PHE A 303 3.90 10.08 -15.44
C PHE A 303 3.31 11.46 -15.19
N ARG A 304 3.20 11.86 -13.91
CA ARG A 304 2.67 13.16 -13.48
C ARG A 304 3.37 13.63 -12.22
N VAL A 305 3.28 14.93 -11.98
CA VAL A 305 3.69 15.59 -10.74
C VAL A 305 2.54 16.49 -10.31
N SER A 306 2.19 16.48 -9.02
CA SER A 306 1.13 17.36 -8.50
C SER A 306 1.25 17.53 -6.99
N SER A 307 0.27 18.21 -6.41
CA SER A 307 0.15 18.42 -4.97
C SER A 307 -1.23 17.96 -4.50
N ILE A 308 -1.24 17.20 -3.41
CA ILE A 308 -2.46 16.88 -2.66
C ILE A 308 -2.70 18.04 -1.71
N THR A 309 -3.88 18.63 -1.78
CA THR A 309 -4.20 19.89 -1.10
C THR A 309 -5.40 19.78 -0.19
N ARG A 310 -6.33 18.88 -0.50
CA ARG A 310 -7.55 18.70 0.28
C ARG A 310 -7.28 17.80 1.49
N PRO A 311 -7.54 18.27 2.72
CA PRO A 311 -7.47 17.42 3.90
C PRO A 311 -8.44 16.25 3.84
N ILE A 312 -8.10 15.17 4.55
CA ILE A 312 -9.03 14.06 4.77
C ILE A 312 -10.00 14.43 5.90
N ASP A 313 -11.25 13.99 5.76
CA ASP A 313 -12.26 14.04 6.83
C ASP A 313 -12.21 12.75 7.65
N PRO A 314 -11.64 12.76 8.86
CA PRO A 314 -11.56 11.56 9.69
C PRO A 314 -12.94 11.06 10.13
N SER A 315 -13.96 11.90 10.13
CA SER A 315 -15.32 11.51 10.52
C SER A 315 -16.01 10.63 9.48
N ALA A 316 -15.63 10.75 8.20
CA ALA A 316 -16.16 9.96 7.10
C ALA A 316 -15.62 8.51 7.09
N ILE A 317 -14.45 8.25 7.70
CA ILE A 317 -13.76 6.95 7.61
C ILE A 317 -14.63 5.78 8.09
N ARG A 318 -15.44 5.99 9.13
CA ARG A 318 -16.36 4.97 9.64
C ARG A 318 -17.39 4.56 8.59
N GLU A 319 -18.04 5.54 7.97
CA GLU A 319 -19.04 5.33 6.93
C GLU A 319 -18.41 4.70 5.69
N GLN A 320 -17.27 5.22 5.24
CA GLN A 320 -16.59 4.70 4.05
C GLN A 320 -16.14 3.25 4.21
N ARG A 321 -15.72 2.86 5.41
CA ARG A 321 -15.43 1.46 5.72
C ARG A 321 -16.67 0.58 5.60
N GLY A 322 -17.79 1.00 6.19
CA GLY A 322 -19.06 0.26 6.11
C GLY A 322 -19.51 0.07 4.65
N LEU A 323 -19.47 1.15 3.87
CA LEU A 323 -19.82 1.13 2.44
C LEU A 323 -18.88 0.21 1.64
N HIS A 324 -17.58 0.36 1.81
CA HIS A 324 -16.58 -0.45 1.11
C HIS A 324 -16.76 -1.95 1.38
N LEU A 325 -16.97 -2.35 2.64
CA LEU A 325 -17.21 -3.74 3.00
C LEU A 325 -18.53 -4.26 2.41
N THR A 326 -19.57 -3.42 2.33
CA THR A 326 -20.82 -3.78 1.65
C THR A 326 -20.60 -4.02 0.16
N TYR A 327 -19.80 -3.19 -0.49
CA TYR A 327 -19.45 -3.37 -1.89
C TYR A 327 -18.62 -4.65 -2.13
N LEU A 328 -17.71 -4.99 -1.22
CA LEU A 328 -17.01 -6.28 -1.27
C LEU A 328 -17.97 -7.47 -1.09
N ARG A 329 -18.95 -7.39 -0.16
CA ARG A 329 -19.97 -8.43 0.01
C ARG A 329 -20.76 -8.66 -1.28
N GLU A 330 -21.20 -7.58 -1.91
CA GLU A 330 -22.00 -7.63 -3.13
C GLU A 330 -21.18 -8.16 -4.31
N ARG A 331 -20.01 -7.56 -4.57
CA ARG A 331 -19.14 -7.90 -5.71
C ARG A 331 -18.70 -9.36 -5.69
N PHE A 332 -18.45 -9.92 -4.52
CA PHE A 332 -17.98 -11.30 -4.37
C PHE A 332 -19.08 -12.29 -3.92
N GLY A 333 -20.33 -11.84 -3.81
CA GLY A 333 -21.45 -12.69 -3.39
C GLY A 333 -21.29 -13.29 -1.99
N ARG A 334 -20.63 -12.58 -1.07
CA ARG A 334 -20.35 -13.04 0.31
C ARG A 334 -21.10 -12.21 1.33
N SER A 335 -22.39 -12.48 1.52
CA SER A 335 -23.25 -11.77 2.49
C SER A 335 -22.70 -11.73 3.92
N GLU A 336 -21.92 -12.74 4.30
CA GLU A 336 -21.37 -12.91 5.65
C GLU A 336 -20.02 -12.21 5.86
N TYR A 337 -19.40 -11.65 4.81
CA TYR A 337 -18.05 -11.08 4.90
C TYR A 337 -18.04 -9.85 5.82
N GLY A 338 -17.26 -9.85 6.90
CA GLY A 338 -17.25 -8.75 7.88
C GLY A 338 -18.51 -8.64 8.74
N ARG A 339 -19.37 -9.68 8.80
CA ARG A 339 -20.58 -9.68 9.63
C ARG A 339 -20.30 -9.42 11.10
N HIS A 340 -19.24 -10.04 11.62
CA HIS A 340 -18.88 -9.98 13.04
C HIS A 340 -17.87 -8.90 13.38
N THR A 341 -17.47 -8.10 12.39
CA THR A 341 -16.55 -6.99 12.59
C THR A 341 -17.25 -5.68 12.32
N ASP A 342 -17.92 -5.50 11.18
CA ASP A 342 -18.25 -4.18 10.63
C ASP A 342 -19.70 -4.02 10.15
N GLU A 343 -20.57 -5.02 10.36
CA GLU A 343 -22.00 -4.90 10.03
C GLU A 343 -22.71 -3.81 10.85
N ASP A 344 -22.17 -3.45 12.02
CA ASP A 344 -22.66 -2.41 12.91
C ASP A 344 -22.36 -0.96 12.44
N LEU A 345 -21.70 -0.80 11.30
CA LEU A 345 -21.26 0.51 10.80
C LEU A 345 -22.24 1.22 9.87
N LEU A 346 -23.29 0.54 9.41
CA LEU A 346 -24.27 1.07 8.46
C LEU A 346 -25.68 1.17 9.04
#